data_AF-A0A816HHD3-F1
#
_entry.id   AF-A0A816HHD3-F1
#
_cell.length_a   1.000
_cell.length_b   1.000
_cell.length_c   1.000
_cell.angle_alpha   90.00
_cell.angle_beta   90.00
_cell.angle_gamma   90.00
#
_symmetry.space_group_name_H-M   'P 1'
#
loop_
_entity.id
_entity.type
_entity.pdbx_description
1 polymer ?
#
loop_
_entity_poly.entity_id
_entity_poly.type
_entity_poly.pdbx_seq_one_letter_code
_entity_poly.pdbx_strand_id
1 'polypeptide(L)'
;LNKICSSSDIDKRIDDLEDEKVKIEDIYKKLSKFLHANGIISINDDILQYYKVFLKEEQLKNKFGCQNNDVIGGFEQMMQDYTTEMNSFKDTIRNENDSSNSKDVLVAENIFNLAGTLYRLPINGKKIREQVDCLKISQNDISSKREVFVELPIKANSSAMMRQFENIISNK
;
A
#
# COMPACT_ATOMS: atom_id res chain seq x y z
N LEU A 1 -50.45 8.67 15.85
CA LEU A 1 -50.12 7.68 16.91
C LEU A 1 -48.62 7.70 17.12
N ASN A 2 -48.15 8.51 18.07
CA ASN A 2 -46.74 8.65 18.41
C ASN A 2 -46.26 7.35 19.06
N LYS A 3 -45.36 6.64 18.37
CA LYS A 3 -44.69 5.46 18.90
C LYS A 3 -43.70 5.95 19.96
N ILE A 4 -44.13 5.97 21.22
CA ILE A 4 -43.26 6.22 22.36
C ILE A 4 -42.25 5.06 22.36
N CYS A 5 -41.03 5.35 21.93
CA CYS A 5 -39.90 4.44 22.04
C CYS A 5 -39.65 4.24 23.54
N SER A 6 -39.86 3.04 24.04
CA SER A 6 -39.60 2.68 25.44
C SER A 6 -38.13 2.95 25.76
N SER A 7 -37.79 3.44 26.96
CA SER A 7 -36.39 3.56 27.41
C SER A 7 -35.61 2.25 27.18
N SER A 8 -36.27 1.11 27.42
CA SER A 8 -35.74 -0.23 27.17
C SER A 8 -35.38 -0.51 25.69
N ASP A 9 -36.02 0.12 24.71
CA ASP A 9 -35.70 -0.07 23.29
C ASP A 9 -34.46 0.74 22.89
N ILE A 10 -34.24 1.87 23.57
CA ILE A 10 -33.04 2.70 23.40
C ILE A 10 -31.84 1.98 24.00
N ASP A 11 -31.97 1.41 25.19
CA ASP A 11 -30.89 0.67 25.86
C ASP A 11 -30.45 -0.55 25.04
N LYS A 12 -31.40 -1.34 24.54
CA LYS A 12 -31.10 -2.46 23.61
C LYS A 12 -30.39 -2.00 22.34
N ARG A 13 -30.76 -0.83 21.82
CA ARG A 13 -30.14 -0.27 20.63
C ARG A 13 -28.70 0.18 20.89
N ILE A 14 -28.40 0.65 22.10
CA ILE A 14 -27.04 1.00 22.53
C ILE A 14 -26.19 -0.27 22.63
N ASP A 15 -26.71 -1.34 23.23
CA ASP A 15 -26.01 -2.62 23.33
C ASP A 15 -25.71 -3.22 21.95
N ASP A 16 -26.69 -3.21 21.03
CA ASP A 16 -26.49 -3.67 19.64
C ASP A 16 -25.39 -2.87 18.91
N LEU A 17 -25.28 -1.57 19.20
CA LEU A 17 -24.27 -0.68 18.60
C LEU A 17 -22.87 -0.95 19.16
N GLU A 18 -22.75 -1.19 20.46
CA GLU A 18 -21.46 -1.49 21.09
C GLU A 18 -20.94 -2.86 20.64
N ASP A 19 -21.84 -3.86 20.55
CA ASP A 19 -21.52 -5.18 19.98
C ASP A 19 -21.05 -5.11 18.53
N GLU A 20 -21.68 -4.25 17.72
CA GLU A 20 -21.28 -4.05 16.33
C GLU A 20 -19.93 -3.35 16.24
N LYS A 21 -19.66 -2.36 17.08
CA LYS A 21 -18.36 -1.68 17.16
C LYS A 21 -17.23 -2.66 17.50
N VAL A 22 -17.40 -3.50 18.51
CA VAL A 22 -16.39 -4.51 18.89
C VAL A 22 -16.10 -5.47 17.73
N LYS A 23 -17.14 -5.91 17.02
CA LYS A 23 -16.98 -6.78 15.83
C LYS A 23 -16.24 -6.08 14.69
N ILE A 24 -16.54 -4.80 14.44
CA ILE A 24 -15.85 -4.01 13.42
C ILE A 24 -14.36 -3.84 13.78
N GLU A 25 -14.06 -3.52 15.04
CA GLU A 25 -12.68 -3.35 15.52
C GLU A 25 -11.86 -4.64 15.39
N ASP A 26 -12.42 -5.80 15.73
CA ASP A 26 -11.75 -7.09 15.58
C ASP A 26 -11.46 -7.41 14.10
N ILE A 27 -12.42 -7.17 13.21
CA ILE A 27 -12.23 -7.40 11.77
C ILE A 27 -11.21 -6.42 11.19
N TYR A 28 -11.23 -5.15 11.61
CA TYR A 28 -10.26 -4.16 11.18
C TYR A 28 -8.83 -4.54 11.59
N LYS A 29 -8.64 -5.03 12.82
CA LYS A 29 -7.34 -5.53 13.30
C LYS A 29 -6.83 -6.68 12.44
N LYS A 30 -7.71 -7.66 12.15
CA LYS A 30 -7.40 -8.82 11.29
C LYS A 30 -7.02 -8.40 9.86
N LEU A 31 -7.79 -7.49 9.26
CA LEU A 31 -7.49 -6.96 7.93
C LEU A 31 -6.17 -6.18 7.89
N SER A 32 -5.90 -5.38 8.92
CA SER A 32 -4.66 -4.61 9.03
C SER A 32 -3.43 -5.52 9.13
N LYS A 33 -3.51 -6.59 9.92
CA LYS A 33 -2.47 -7.62 10.00
C LYS A 33 -2.25 -8.31 8.65
N PHE A 34 -3.32 -8.63 7.92
CA PHE A 34 -3.21 -9.22 6.59
C PHE A 34 -2.54 -8.29 5.57
N LEU A 35 -2.98 -7.04 5.49
CA LEU A 35 -2.43 -6.03 4.58
C LEU A 35 -0.95 -5.79 4.88
N HIS A 36 -0.59 -5.76 6.15
CA HIS A 36 0.80 -5.66 6.57
C HIS A 36 1.62 -6.86 6.04
N ALA A 37 1.15 -8.08 6.27
CA ALA A 37 1.87 -9.28 5.89
C ALA A 37 1.99 -9.49 4.36
N ASN A 38 0.96 -9.12 3.59
CA ASN A 38 0.88 -9.46 2.16
C ASN A 38 1.12 -8.29 1.20
N GLY A 39 0.82 -7.06 1.62
CA GLY A 39 1.01 -5.88 0.78
C GLY A 39 2.24 -5.09 1.18
N ILE A 40 2.34 -4.74 2.47
CA ILE A 40 3.36 -3.82 2.96
C ILE A 40 4.72 -4.50 2.96
N ILE A 41 4.87 -5.70 3.53
CA ILE A 41 6.18 -6.37 3.61
C ILE A 41 6.77 -6.67 2.22
N SER A 42 5.99 -7.26 1.30
CA SER A 42 6.49 -7.63 -0.03
C SER A 42 6.91 -6.43 -0.87
N ILE A 43 6.09 -5.37 -0.91
CA ILE A 43 6.45 -4.13 -1.62
C ILE A 43 7.67 -3.47 -0.96
N ASN A 44 7.74 -3.52 0.37
CA ASN A 44 8.82 -2.88 1.10
C ASN A 44 10.16 -3.61 0.96
N ASP A 45 10.15 -4.94 0.84
CA ASP A 45 11.35 -5.74 0.56
C ASP A 45 11.87 -5.46 -0.87
N ASP A 46 10.98 -5.30 -1.84
CA ASP A 46 11.33 -4.96 -3.22
C ASP A 46 11.95 -3.55 -3.32
N ILE A 47 11.38 -2.57 -2.63
CA ILE A 47 11.90 -1.18 -2.60
C ILE A 47 13.29 -1.14 -1.96
N LEU A 48 13.50 -1.86 -0.86
CA LEU A 48 14.80 -1.91 -0.20
C LEU A 48 15.84 -2.63 -1.08
N GLN A 49 15.43 -3.66 -1.83
CA GLN A 49 16.29 -4.31 -2.81
C GLN A 49 16.65 -3.37 -3.95
N TYR A 50 15.71 -2.57 -4.43
CA TYR A 50 15.94 -1.55 -5.44
C TYR A 50 16.95 -0.52 -4.97
N TYR A 51 16.78 0.07 -3.78
CA TYR A 51 17.76 1.02 -3.21
C TYR A 51 19.15 0.42 -3.06
N LYS A 52 19.27 -0.87 -2.69
CA LYS A 52 20.57 -1.55 -2.64
C LYS A 52 21.24 -1.66 -4.01
N VAL A 53 20.48 -1.85 -5.09
CA VAL A 53 21.02 -1.89 -6.45
C VAL A 53 21.53 -0.51 -6.86
N PHE A 54 20.74 0.54 -6.62
CA PHE A 54 21.16 1.94 -6.90
C PHE A 54 22.40 2.33 -6.11
N LEU A 55 22.46 1.99 -4.82
CA LEU A 55 23.63 2.25 -3.99
C LEU A 55 24.88 1.56 -4.54
N LYS A 56 24.76 0.30 -4.99
CA LYS A 56 25.88 -0.43 -5.61
C LYS A 56 26.34 0.22 -6.90
N GLU A 57 25.42 0.68 -7.76
CA GLU A 57 25.77 1.40 -8.98
C GLU A 57 26.49 2.71 -8.69
N GLU A 58 26.00 3.50 -7.74
CA GLU A 58 26.62 4.77 -7.36
C GLU A 58 27.99 4.56 -6.70
N GLN A 59 28.15 3.56 -5.84
CA GLN A 59 29.45 3.16 -5.29
C GLN A 59 30.42 2.71 -6.39
N LEU A 60 29.94 2.04 -7.43
CA LEU A 60 30.76 1.64 -8.57
C LEU A 60 31.22 2.87 -9.36
N LYS A 61 30.31 3.80 -9.68
CA LYS A 61 30.65 5.07 -10.36
C LYS A 61 31.65 5.91 -9.56
N ASN A 62 31.55 5.92 -8.24
CA ASN A 62 32.49 6.60 -7.34
C ASN A 62 33.91 6.00 -7.47
N LYS A 63 34.01 4.66 -7.51
CA LYS A 63 35.29 3.96 -7.74
C LYS A 63 35.91 4.28 -9.11
N PHE A 64 35.10 4.62 -10.11
CA PHE A 64 35.55 5.06 -11.43
C PHE A 64 35.76 6.59 -11.54
N GLY A 65 35.78 7.31 -10.41
CA GLY A 65 36.17 8.71 -10.34
C GLY A 65 35.03 9.73 -10.40
N CYS A 66 33.77 9.31 -10.33
CA CYS A 66 32.67 10.24 -10.11
C CYS A 66 32.69 10.76 -8.66
N GLN A 67 32.39 12.03 -8.44
CA GLN A 67 32.20 12.56 -7.08
C GLN A 67 30.72 12.53 -6.70
N ASN A 68 30.31 11.41 -6.11
CA ASN A 68 28.92 11.11 -5.74
C ASN A 68 28.80 10.63 -4.28
N ASN A 69 29.74 11.04 -3.41
CA ASN A 69 29.73 10.72 -1.99
C ASN A 69 28.49 11.23 -1.25
N ASP A 70 28.01 12.43 -1.60
CA ASP A 70 26.79 13.00 -1.00
C ASP A 70 25.54 12.19 -1.35
N VAL A 71 25.48 11.65 -2.57
CA VAL A 71 24.38 10.80 -3.05
C VAL A 71 24.41 9.45 -2.34
N ILE A 72 25.60 8.86 -2.17
CA ILE A 72 25.79 7.61 -1.43
C ILE A 72 25.35 7.79 0.04
N GLY A 73 25.80 8.86 0.70
CA GLY A 73 25.41 9.16 2.08
C GLY A 73 23.90 9.39 2.22
N GLY A 74 23.28 10.09 1.26
CA GLY A 74 21.83 10.27 1.22
C GLY A 74 21.05 8.97 1.08
N PHE A 75 21.51 8.04 0.24
CA PHE A 75 20.89 6.71 0.10
C PHE A 75 21.06 5.86 1.36
N GLU A 76 22.24 5.88 1.99
CA GLU A 76 22.48 5.15 3.24
C GLU A 76 21.58 5.66 4.37
N GLN A 77 21.44 6.98 4.50
CA GLN A 77 20.55 7.61 5.46
C GLN A 77 19.08 7.28 5.19
N MET A 78 18.63 7.37 3.93
CA MET A 78 17.26 7.03 3.54
C MET A 78 16.93 5.56 3.83
N MET A 79 17.88 4.63 3.59
CA MET A 79 17.71 3.22 3.94
C MET A 79 17.62 3.01 5.45
N GLN A 80 18.39 3.76 6.23
CA GLN A 80 18.38 3.69 7.70
C GLN A 80 17.07 4.24 8.29
N ASP A 81 16.63 5.41 7.82
CA ASP A 81 15.38 6.04 8.23
C ASP A 81 14.18 5.12 7.92
N TYR A 82 14.16 4.57 6.70
CA TYR A 82 13.14 3.61 6.27
C TYR A 82 13.12 2.35 7.13
N THR A 83 14.29 1.80 7.46
CA THR A 83 14.39 0.61 8.34
C THR A 83 13.91 0.93 9.76
N THR A 84 14.18 2.14 10.24
CA THR A 84 13.75 2.61 11.57
C THR A 84 12.24 2.77 11.64
N GLU A 85 11.65 3.42 10.64
CA GLU A 85 10.19 3.60 10.54
C GLU A 85 9.47 2.24 10.40
N MET A 86 10.02 1.34 9.59
CA MET A 86 9.56 -0.04 9.47
C MET A 86 9.56 -0.78 10.82
N ASN A 87 10.65 -0.68 11.58
CA ASN A 87 10.75 -1.35 12.87
C ASN A 87 9.75 -0.75 13.89
N SER A 88 9.61 0.58 13.93
CA SER A 88 8.61 1.25 14.77
C SER A 88 7.19 0.82 14.42
N PHE A 89 6.89 0.65 13.13
CA PHE A 89 5.59 0.18 12.66
C PHE A 89 5.33 -1.28 13.07
N LYS A 90 6.32 -2.16 12.88
CA LYS A 90 6.27 -3.56 13.36
C LYS A 90 6.04 -3.64 14.86
N ASP A 91 6.71 -2.77 15.63
CA ASP A 91 6.59 -2.74 17.08
C ASP A 91 5.22 -2.22 17.53
N THR A 92 4.62 -1.27 16.80
CA THR A 92 3.24 -0.80 17.07
C THR A 92 2.23 -1.91 16.83
N ILE A 93 2.42 -2.72 15.78
CA ILE A 93 1.57 -3.89 15.49
C ILE A 93 1.76 -5.00 16.54
N ARG A 94 2.95 -5.11 17.14
CA ARG A 94 3.32 -6.17 18.08
C ARG A 94 3.00 -5.84 19.54
N ASN A 95 3.04 -4.56 19.92
CA ASN A 95 2.91 -4.13 21.33
C ASN A 95 1.47 -3.93 21.81
N GLU A 96 0.46 -3.91 20.93
CA GLU A 96 -0.94 -3.87 21.37
C GLU A 96 -1.50 -5.28 21.62
N ASN A 97 -1.11 -5.87 22.76
CA ASN A 97 -1.80 -6.98 23.46
C ASN A 97 -1.99 -8.32 22.73
N ASP A 98 -1.18 -8.70 21.75
CA ASP A 98 -1.26 -10.04 21.16
C ASP A 98 0.00 -10.88 21.41
N SER A 99 -0.04 -11.66 22.49
CA SER A 99 0.92 -12.72 22.76
C SER A 99 0.70 -13.98 21.89
N SER A 100 -0.10 -13.90 20.82
CA SER A 100 -0.35 -15.07 19.97
C SER A 100 0.32 -14.91 18.61
N ASN A 101 1.50 -15.53 18.54
CA ASN A 101 2.05 -16.27 17.40
C ASN A 101 1.91 -15.66 15.99
N SER A 102 3.08 -15.54 15.37
CA SER A 102 3.34 -15.42 13.92
C SER A 102 2.71 -16.51 13.02
N LYS A 103 1.71 -17.25 13.51
CA LYS A 103 0.98 -18.30 12.79
C LYS A 103 -0.42 -17.88 12.33
N ASP A 104 -0.94 -16.74 12.77
CA ASP A 104 -2.25 -16.25 12.31
C ASP A 104 -2.11 -15.42 11.02
N VAL A 105 -1.39 -15.97 10.03
CA VAL A 105 -1.37 -15.42 8.68
C VAL A 105 -2.75 -15.71 8.09
N LEU A 106 -3.64 -14.73 8.17
CA LEU A 106 -4.93 -14.78 7.52
C LEU A 106 -4.75 -15.13 6.04
N VAL A 107 -5.32 -16.25 5.62
CA VAL A 107 -5.35 -16.64 4.21
C VAL A 107 -6.30 -15.69 3.47
N ALA A 108 -6.00 -15.34 2.22
CA ALA A 108 -6.81 -14.40 1.43
C ALA A 108 -8.31 -14.79 1.38
N GLU A 109 -8.62 -16.09 1.37
CA GLU A 109 -9.99 -16.61 1.44
C GLU A 109 -10.75 -16.17 2.71
N ASN A 110 -10.06 -16.10 3.85
CA ASN A 110 -10.64 -15.67 5.11
C ASN A 110 -10.99 -14.17 5.10
N ILE A 111 -10.35 -13.36 4.25
CA ILE A 111 -10.67 -11.93 4.11
C ILE A 111 -11.99 -11.74 3.41
N PHE A 112 -12.28 -12.51 2.36
CA PHE A 112 -13.57 -12.42 1.68
C PHE A 112 -14.71 -12.79 2.64
N ASN A 113 -14.47 -13.74 3.54
CA ASN A 113 -15.39 -14.07 4.62
C ASN A 113 -15.53 -12.93 5.65
N LEU A 114 -14.43 -12.28 6.03
CA LEU A 114 -14.45 -11.10 6.93
C LEU A 114 -15.18 -9.90 6.30
N ALA A 115 -14.90 -9.60 5.03
CA ALA A 115 -15.61 -8.56 4.27
C ALA A 115 -17.10 -8.88 4.12
N GLY A 116 -17.42 -10.16 3.84
CA GLY A 116 -18.80 -10.64 3.81
C GLY A 116 -19.51 -10.49 5.16
N THR A 117 -18.79 -10.68 6.26
CA THR A 117 -19.30 -10.46 7.63
C THR A 117 -19.59 -8.98 7.86
N LEU A 118 -18.69 -8.09 7.42
CA LEU A 118 -18.90 -6.63 7.48
C LEU A 118 -20.16 -6.20 6.72
N TYR A 119 -20.37 -6.72 5.51
CA TYR A 119 -21.55 -6.39 4.70
C TYR A 119 -22.87 -6.97 5.22
N ARG A 120 -22.80 -7.92 6.17
CA ARG A 120 -23.97 -8.53 6.82
C ARG A 120 -24.28 -7.88 8.17
N LEU A 121 -23.51 -6.88 8.60
CA LEU A 121 -23.78 -6.17 9.85
C LEU A 121 -25.15 -5.47 9.79
N PRO A 122 -25.96 -5.58 10.85
CA PRO A 122 -27.36 -5.16 10.84
C PRO A 122 -27.51 -3.63 10.76
N ILE A 123 -26.54 -2.85 11.26
CA ILE A 123 -26.64 -1.39 11.31
C ILE A 123 -25.80 -0.74 10.21
N ASN A 124 -24.50 -1.03 10.17
CA ASN A 124 -23.56 -0.35 9.27
C ASN A 124 -23.26 -1.13 7.99
N GLY A 125 -23.61 -2.41 7.91
CA GLY A 125 -23.21 -3.26 6.78
C GLY A 125 -23.72 -2.78 5.43
N LYS A 126 -24.95 -2.24 5.38
CA LYS A 126 -25.52 -1.64 4.16
C LYS A 126 -24.76 -0.38 3.73
N LYS A 127 -24.45 0.51 4.68
CA LYS A 127 -23.71 1.75 4.39
C LYS A 127 -22.30 1.46 3.91
N ILE A 128 -21.63 0.48 4.52
CA ILE A 128 -20.28 0.09 4.14
C ILE A 128 -20.27 -0.49 2.71
N ARG A 129 -21.28 -1.29 2.35
CA ARG A 129 -21.44 -1.78 0.97
C ARG A 129 -21.62 -0.65 -0.04
N GLU A 130 -22.51 0.29 0.26
CA GLU A 130 -22.77 1.46 -0.60
C GLU A 130 -21.49 2.29 -0.82
N GLN A 131 -20.72 2.54 0.25
CA GLN A 131 -19.44 3.25 0.15
C GLN A 131 -18.43 2.52 -0.73
N VAL A 132 -18.30 1.20 -0.57
CA VAL A 132 -17.38 0.39 -1.40
C VAL A 132 -17.80 0.41 -2.87
N ASP A 133 -19.10 0.31 -3.16
CA ASP A 133 -19.58 0.33 -4.54
C ASP A 133 -19.37 1.71 -5.19
N CYS A 134 -19.55 2.81 -4.43
CA CYS A 134 -19.18 4.15 -4.90
C CYS A 134 -17.67 4.27 -5.20
N LEU A 135 -16.81 3.68 -4.37
CA LEU A 135 -15.35 3.70 -4.59
C LEU A 135 -14.94 2.91 -5.84
N LYS A 136 -15.58 1.77 -6.12
CA LYS A 136 -15.32 0.99 -7.35
C LYS A 136 -15.66 1.78 -8.61
N ILE A 137 -16.78 2.51 -8.59
CA ILE A 137 -17.20 3.35 -9.72
C ILE A 137 -16.14 4.45 -9.96
N SER A 138 -15.70 5.12 -8.89
CA SER A 138 -14.64 6.14 -8.97
C SER A 138 -13.30 5.60 -9.48
N GLN A 139 -12.91 4.38 -9.07
CA GLN A 139 -11.67 3.75 -9.52
C GLN A 139 -11.69 3.40 -11.01
N ASN A 140 -12.83 2.95 -11.53
CA ASN A 140 -13.00 2.71 -12.97
C ASN A 140 -12.84 4.00 -13.77
N ASP A 141 -13.43 5.11 -13.32
CA ASP A 141 -13.31 6.42 -13.97
C ASP A 141 -11.87 6.97 -13.96
N ILE A 142 -11.08 6.64 -12.94
CA ILE A 142 -9.65 7.01 -12.85
C ILE A 142 -8.80 6.12 -13.77
N SER A 143 -9.11 4.83 -13.88
CA SER A 143 -8.37 3.90 -14.75
C SER A 143 -8.50 4.31 -16.23
N SER A 144 -9.68 4.76 -16.65
CA SER A 144 -9.91 5.29 -18.00
C SER A 144 -9.08 6.53 -18.35
N LYS A 145 -8.55 7.25 -17.35
CA LYS A 145 -7.73 8.45 -17.52
C LYS A 145 -6.22 8.20 -17.46
N ARG A 146 -5.78 6.99 -17.06
CA ARG A 146 -4.35 6.65 -16.95
C ARG A 146 -3.72 6.23 -18.28
N GLU A 147 -4.52 5.77 -19.24
CA GLU A 147 -4.02 5.35 -20.54
C GLU A 147 -3.91 6.55 -21.47
N VAL A 148 -2.80 7.28 -21.35
CA VAL A 148 -2.36 8.18 -22.42
C VAL A 148 -1.55 7.33 -23.39
N PHE A 149 -2.08 7.11 -24.59
CA PHE A 149 -1.31 6.51 -25.68
C PHE A 149 -0.19 7.49 -26.08
N VAL A 150 1.02 7.22 -25.62
CA VAL A 150 2.20 8.01 -26.02
C VAL A 150 2.77 7.37 -27.28
N GLU A 151 2.63 8.06 -28.41
CA GLU A 151 3.38 7.70 -29.61
C GLU A 151 4.86 7.90 -29.33
N LEU A 152 5.61 6.80 -29.22
CA LEU A 152 7.05 6.86 -29.12
C LEU A 152 7.61 7.46 -30.42
N PRO A 153 8.57 8.40 -30.35
CA PRO A 153 9.17 8.96 -31.55
C PRO A 153 9.80 7.83 -32.39
N ILE A 154 9.24 7.61 -33.58
CA ILE A 154 9.56 6.50 -34.49
C ILE A 154 11.00 6.58 -35.03
N LYS A 155 11.70 7.70 -34.83
CA LYS A 155 13.05 7.94 -35.34
C LYS A 155 14.04 8.11 -34.18
N ALA A 156 15.09 7.29 -34.20
CA ALA A 156 16.19 7.25 -33.24
C ALA A 156 17.06 8.53 -33.18
N ASN A 157 16.68 9.58 -33.92
CA ASN A 157 17.43 10.81 -34.12
C ASN A 157 17.30 11.80 -32.93
N SER A 158 16.54 11.44 -31.89
CA SER A 158 16.36 12.26 -30.68
C SER A 158 17.57 12.17 -29.74
N SER A 159 18.37 11.10 -29.82
CA SER A 159 19.59 10.95 -29.02
C SER A 159 20.76 11.68 -29.68
N ALA A 160 21.40 12.58 -28.93
CA ALA A 160 22.62 13.27 -29.36
C ALA A 160 23.75 12.28 -29.71
N MET A 161 23.80 11.13 -29.03
CA MET A 161 24.76 10.06 -29.28
C MET A 161 24.52 9.37 -30.63
N MET A 162 23.25 9.18 -31.02
CA MET A 162 22.89 8.55 -32.31
C MET A 162 23.21 9.46 -33.49
N ARG A 163 23.05 10.79 -33.33
CA ARG A 163 23.47 11.77 -34.36
C ARG A 163 24.98 11.79 -34.56
N GLN A 164 25.75 11.63 -33.49
CA GLN A 164 27.21 11.51 -33.59
C GLN A 164 27.59 10.24 -34.34
N PHE A 165 26.89 9.13 -34.10
CA PHE A 165 27.15 7.86 -34.79
C PHE A 165 26.79 7.91 -36.29
N GLU A 166 25.64 8.49 -36.66
CA GLU A 166 25.28 8.72 -38.06
C GLU A 166 26.29 9.61 -38.78
N ASN A 167 26.74 10.71 -38.15
CA ASN A 167 27.76 11.57 -38.74
C ASN A 167 29.11 10.87 -38.97
N ILE A 168 29.44 9.85 -38.16
CA ILE A 168 30.65 9.05 -38.34
C ILE A 168 30.46 8.04 -39.48
N ILE A 169 29.27 7.45 -39.61
CA ILE A 169 28.95 6.49 -40.68
C ILE A 169 28.79 7.17 -42.03
N SER A 170 28.21 8.37 -42.09
CA SER A 170 27.95 9.12 -43.33
C SER A 170 29.15 9.92 -43.85
N ASN A 171 30.21 10.09 -43.05
CA ASN A 171 31.48 10.73 -43.49
C ASN A 171 32.52 9.71 -44.01
N LYS A 172 32.05 8.59 -44.55
CA LYS A 172 32.87 7.57 -45.20
C LYS A 172 32.39 7.37 -46.63
#